data_AF-A0A6P2ACP5-F1
#
_entry.id   AF-A0A6P2ACP5-F1
#
_cell.length_a   1.000
_cell.length_b   1.000
_cell.length_c   1.000
_cell.angle_alpha   90.00
_cell.angle_beta   90.00
_cell.angle_gamma   90.00
#
_symmetry.space_group_name_H-M   'P 1'
#
loop_
_entity.id
_entity.type
_entity.pdbx_description
1 polymer ?
#
loop_
_entity_poly.entity_id
_entity_poly.type
_entity_poly.pdbx_seq_one_letter_code
_entity_poly.pdbx_strand_id
1 'polypeptide(L)' 'MKKLKQKLVSLLTKLPEEFAVEDIQYHIYVIEKIHQGLEIVKQGKKFKQEEAEGILGKWLIR' A
#
# COMPACT_ATOMS: atom_id res chain seq x y z
N MET A 1 11.25 4.61 11.44
CA MET A 1 10.47 4.92 10.22
C MET A 1 11.37 5.62 9.21
N LYS A 2 11.55 5.10 7.99
CA LYS A 2 12.15 5.93 6.92
C LYS A 2 11.19 7.08 6.61
N LYS A 3 11.66 8.32 6.70
CA LYS A 3 10.86 9.52 6.45
C LYS A 3 10.37 9.51 4.99
N LEU A 4 9.14 9.98 4.74
CA LEU A 4 8.53 10.04 3.40
C LEU A 4 9.47 10.62 2.34
N LYS A 5 10.18 11.71 2.69
CA LYS A 5 11.20 12.34 1.84
C LYS A 5 12.31 11.39 1.37
N GLN A 6 12.82 10.52 2.24
CA GLN A 6 13.89 9.58 1.88
C GLN A 6 13.40 8.49 0.94
N LYS A 7 12.15 8.03 1.12
CA LYS A 7 11.51 7.07 0.20
C LYS A 7 11.29 7.71 -1.17
N LEU A 8 10.82 8.95 -1.20
CA LEU A 8 10.60 9.71 -2.43
C LEU A 8 11.90 9.89 -3.21
N VAL A 9 12.98 10.34 -2.55
CA VAL A 9 14.30 10.48 -3.19
C VAL A 9 14.78 9.16 -3.77
N SER A 10 14.66 8.06 -3.03
CA SER A 10 15.04 6.72 -3.52
C SER A 10 14.17 6.23 -4.68
N LEU A 11 12.92 6.67 -4.77
CA LEU A 11 12.03 6.35 -5.89
C LEU A 11 12.46 7.13 -7.13
N LEU A 12 12.65 8.45 -6.98
CA LEU A 12 13.07 9.35 -8.06
C LEU A 12 14.37 8.91 -8.72
N THR A 13 15.34 8.38 -7.96
CA THR A 13 16.61 7.86 -8.52
C THR A 13 16.45 6.62 -9.41
N LYS A 14 15.27 5.97 -9.39
CA LYS A 14 15.00 4.74 -10.15
C LYS A 14 14.04 4.96 -11.31
N LEU A 15 13.47 6.16 -11.43
CA LEU A 15 12.58 6.49 -12.52
C LEU A 15 13.38 6.91 -13.77
N PRO A 16 12.82 6.71 -14.96
CA PRO A 16 13.36 7.27 -16.19
C PRO A 16 13.43 8.81 -16.15
N GLU A 17 14.13 9.42 -17.10
CA GLU A 17 14.24 10.89 -17.18
C GLU A 17 12.87 11.56 -17.45
N GLU A 18 12.02 10.90 -18.23
CA GLU A 18 10.63 11.28 -18.45
C GLU A 18 9.71 10.29 -17.73
N PHE A 19 8.88 10.79 -16.82
CA PHE A 19 7.84 10.02 -16.14
C PHE A 19 6.60 10.90 -15.93
N ALA A 20 5.44 10.26 -15.80
CA ALA A 20 4.20 10.96 -15.48
C ALA A 20 4.08 11.12 -13.95
N VAL A 21 3.37 12.15 -13.50
CA VAL A 21 3.18 12.40 -12.05
C VAL A 21 2.45 11.21 -11.40
N GLU A 22 1.58 10.57 -12.17
CA GLU A 22 0.80 9.40 -11.81
C GLU A 22 1.69 8.19 -11.45
N ASP A 23 2.86 8.04 -12.10
CA ASP A 23 3.81 6.97 -11.80
C ASP A 23 4.32 7.08 -10.36
N ILE A 24 4.69 8.29 -9.95
CA ILE A 24 5.11 8.57 -8.57
C ILE A 24 3.96 8.34 -7.60
N GLN A 25 2.77 8.85 -7.92
CA GLN A 25 1.60 8.74 -7.05
C GLN A 25 1.24 7.28 -6.77
N TYR A 26 1.21 6.43 -7.80
CA TYR A 26 0.93 5.01 -7.67
C TYR A 26 1.95 4.33 -6.77
N HIS A 27 3.24 4.58 -6.99
CA HIS A 27 4.29 3.98 -6.18
C HIS A 27 4.22 4.39 -4.70
N ILE A 28 3.97 5.66 -4.40
CA ILE A 28 3.82 6.14 -3.03
C ILE A 28 2.61 5.45 -2.39
N TYR A 29 1.47 5.43 -3.07
CA TYR A 29 0.24 4.83 -2.57
C TYR A 29 0.45 3.36 -2.17
N VAL A 30 1.03 2.55 -3.07
CA VAL A 30 1.28 1.13 -2.81
C VAL A 30 2.22 0.94 -1.63
N ILE A 31 3.32 1.69 -1.58
CA ILE A 31 4.29 1.63 -0.48
C ILE A 31 3.62 1.98 0.85
N GLU A 32 2.78 3.01 0.90
CA GLU A 32 2.06 3.39 2.10
C GLU A 32 1.06 2.33 2.55
N LYS A 33 0.30 1.74 1.61
CA LYS A 33 -0.64 0.64 1.93
C LYS A 33 0.06 -0.59 2.49
N ILE A 34 1.23 -0.95 1.95
CA ILE A 34 2.05 -2.05 2.50
C ILE A 34 2.48 -1.72 3.93
N HIS A 35 3.02 -0.53 4.19
CA HIS A 35 3.44 -0.15 5.55
C HIS A 35 2.26 -0.14 6.53
N GLN A 36 1.11 0.41 6.13
CA GLN A 36 -0.11 0.39 6.93
C GLN A 36 -0.53 -1.05 7.26
N GLY A 37 -0.55 -1.94 6.27
CA GLY A 37 -0.85 -3.35 6.46
C GLY A 37 0.10 -4.03 7.44
N LEU A 38 1.41 -3.79 7.32
CA LEU A 38 2.41 -4.33 8.25
C LEU A 38 2.20 -3.86 9.69
N GLU A 39 1.84 -2.58 9.91
CA GLU A 39 1.53 -2.08 11.25
C GLU A 39 0.24 -2.68 11.82
N ILE A 40 -0.80 -2.86 11.00
CA ILE A 40 -2.04 -3.54 11.41
C ILE A 40 -1.75 -4.99 11.84
N VAL A 41 -0.92 -5.71 11.08
CA VAL A 41 -0.48 -7.08 11.39
C VAL A 41 0.31 -7.13 12.71
N LYS A 42 1.19 -6.15 12.98
CA LYS A 42 1.92 -6.03 14.25
C LYS A 42 1.00 -5.79 15.45
N GLN A 43 -0.10 -5.07 15.25
CA GLN A 43 -1.14 -4.85 16.28
C GLN A 43 -2.04 -6.09 16.50
N GLY A 44 -1.74 -7.23 15.86
CA GLY A 44 -2.51 -8.47 16.02
C GLY A 44 -3.83 -8.50 15.25
N LYS A 45 -4.13 -7.47 14.46
CA LYS A 45 -5.35 -7.40 13.64
C LYS A 45 -5.16 -8.23 12.37
N LYS A 46 -5.51 -9.50 12.44
CA LYS A 46 -5.46 -10.46 11.32
C LYS A 46 -6.80 -11.19 11.26
N PHE A 47 -7.18 -11.60 10.06
CA PHE A 47 -8.36 -12.41 9.81
C PHE A 47 -7.92 -13.74 9.20
N LYS A 48 -8.66 -14.81 9.51
CA LYS A 48 -8.65 -16.02 8.70
C LYS A 48 -9.34 -15.73 7.36
N GLN A 49 -9.08 -16.58 6.38
CA GLN A 49 -9.61 -16.42 5.03
C GLN A 49 -11.15 -16.38 5.04
N GLU A 50 -11.79 -17.27 5.80
CA GLU A 50 -13.25 -17.38 5.86
C GLU A 50 -13.89 -16.14 6.49
N GLU A 51 -13.22 -15.54 7.48
CA GLU A 51 -13.67 -14.29 8.11
C GLU A 51 -13.59 -13.12 7.12
N ALA A 52 -12.50 -13.06 6.34
CA ALA A 52 -12.32 -12.02 5.32
C ALA A 52 -13.37 -12.14 4.21
N GLU A 53 -13.65 -13.35 3.71
CA GLU A 53 -14.68 -13.61 2.70
C GLU A 53 -16.07 -13.24 3.22
N GLY A 54 -16.39 -13.56 4.47
CA GLY A 54 -17.65 -13.17 5.10
C GLY A 54 -17.83 -11.65 5.20
N ILE A 55 -16.76 -10.90 5.49
CA ILE A 55 -16.78 -9.43 5.51
C ILE A 55 -16.97 -8.89 4.09
N LEU A 56 -16.13 -9.32 3.15
CA LEU A 56 -16.09 -8.81 1.78
C LEU A 56 -17.32 -9.20 0.94
N GLY A 57 -17.98 -10.30 1.29
CA GLY A 57 -19.20 -10.77 0.64
C GLY A 57 -20.35 -9.76 0.65
N LYS A 58 -20.34 -8.78 1.59
CA LYS A 58 -21.37 -7.73 1.68
C LYS A 58 -21.43 -6.80 0.47
N TRP A 59 -20.34 -6.71 -0.30
CA TRP A 59 -20.23 -5.85 -1.47
C TRP A 59 -20.37 -6.61 -2.80
N LEU A 60 -20.59 -7.93 -2.76
CA LEU A 60 -20.88 -8.71 -3.95
C LEU A 60 -22.31 -8.39 -4.41
N ILE A 61 -22.43 -7.77 -5.59
CA ILE A 61 -23.70 -7.60 -6.29
C ILE A 61 -24.08 -8.98 -6.84
N ARG A 62 -25.29 -9.45 -6.51
CA ARG A 62 -25.84 -10.72 -6.99
C ARG A 62 -26.84 -10.50 -8.10
#